data_AF-A0AAV4H061-F1
#
_entry.id   AF-A0AAV4H061-F1
#
_cell.length_a   1.000
_cell.length_b   1.000
_cell.length_c   1.000
_cell.angle_alpha   90.00
_cell.angle_beta   90.00
_cell.angle_gamma   90.00
#
_symmetry.space_group_name_H-M   'P 1'
#
loop_
_entity.id
_entity.type
_entity.pdbx_description
1 polymer ?
#
loop_
_entity_poly.entity_id
_entity_poly.type
_entity_poly.pdbx_seq_one_letter_code
_entity_poly.pdbx_strand_id
1 'polypeptide(L)'
;MATFENFNPLETSTVWDGRHENFNPLDTGKVWDGQHEIFNSLHTSIVWYGRQENFNPLDTGTVWDGRHENFNPLDTGTVWDGRHENFNLLDTGIVWNGRHENFNPLHTSTVWDGRQENFKTLDASTVWDGRHENFNSLDASTV
;
A
#
# COMPACT_ATOMS: atom_id res chain seq x y z
N MET A 1 17.93 -10.22 20.67
CA MET A 1 16.76 -10.19 19.77
C MET A 1 17.22 -10.92 18.53
N ALA A 2 16.66 -12.09 18.23
CA ALA A 2 17.10 -12.87 17.07
C ALA A 2 16.61 -12.17 15.80
N THR A 3 17.53 -11.75 14.94
CA THR A 3 17.22 -11.30 13.59
C THR A 3 17.02 -12.56 12.74
N PHE A 4 15.78 -12.79 12.29
CA PHE A 4 15.53 -13.79 11.27
C PHE A 4 15.81 -13.13 9.93
N GLU A 5 16.90 -13.54 9.28
CA GLU A 5 17.36 -12.93 8.02
C GLU A 5 16.32 -13.06 6.89
N ASN A 6 15.40 -14.03 6.98
CA ASN A 6 14.24 -14.19 6.10
C ASN A 6 13.16 -15.01 6.82
N PHE A 7 11.91 -14.52 6.84
CA PHE A 7 10.76 -15.24 7.39
C PHE A 7 9.61 -15.30 6.38
N ASN A 8 9.10 -16.49 6.07
CA ASN A 8 8.09 -16.72 5.03
C ASN A 8 6.98 -17.68 5.52
N PRO A 9 6.07 -17.23 6.40
CA PRO A 9 5.02 -18.08 6.96
C PRO A 9 3.84 -18.22 5.99
N LEU A 10 3.01 -19.23 6.27
CA LEU A 10 1.70 -19.43 5.66
C LEU A 10 0.67 -19.42 6.78
N GLU A 11 -0.12 -18.34 6.88
CA GLU A 11 -1.07 -18.20 7.98
C GLU A 11 -2.52 -18.21 7.50
N THR A 12 -3.33 -19.00 8.19
CA THR A 12 -4.78 -19.15 7.91
C THR A 12 -5.65 -18.66 9.05
N SER A 13 -5.03 -18.16 10.11
CA SER A 13 -5.67 -17.74 11.35
C SER A 13 -5.33 -16.30 11.71
N THR A 14 -5.75 -15.82 12.87
CA THR A 14 -5.40 -14.47 13.31
C THR A 14 -3.96 -14.43 13.81
N VAL A 15 -3.14 -13.53 13.23
CA VAL A 15 -1.71 -13.43 13.52
C VAL A 15 -1.32 -12.02 13.96
N TRP A 16 -0.34 -11.98 14.86
CA TRP A 16 0.33 -10.78 15.32
C TRP A 16 1.83 -10.97 15.08
N ASP A 17 2.38 -10.26 14.12
CA ASP A 17 3.80 -10.28 13.81
C ASP A 17 4.52 -9.03 14.36
N GLY A 18 5.82 -9.18 14.61
CA GLY A 18 6.65 -8.23 15.32
C GLY A 18 7.59 -7.47 14.39
N ARG A 19 8.90 -7.70 14.55
CA ARG A 19 9.92 -7.04 13.74
C ARG A 19 10.78 -8.07 13.03
N HIS A 20 10.94 -7.91 11.73
CA HIS A 20 11.88 -8.70 10.90
C HIS A 20 12.66 -7.78 9.96
N GLU A 21 13.79 -8.24 9.44
CA GLU A 21 14.49 -7.51 8.38
C GLU A 21 13.81 -7.78 7.04
N ASN A 22 13.67 -9.06 6.68
CA ASN A 22 12.97 -9.52 5.47
C ASN A 22 11.80 -10.43 5.84
N PHE A 23 10.59 -10.05 5.43
CA PHE A 23 9.38 -10.81 5.74
C PHE A 23 8.50 -10.98 4.50
N ASN A 24 8.18 -12.24 4.15
CA ASN A 24 7.32 -12.55 3.01
C ASN A 24 6.20 -13.54 3.34
N PRO A 25 5.14 -13.10 4.05
CA PRO A 25 4.03 -13.95 4.41
C PRO A 25 3.04 -14.20 3.26
N LEU A 26 2.36 -15.34 3.34
CA LEU A 26 1.18 -15.66 2.55
C LEU A 26 0.01 -15.90 3.50
N ASP A 27 -0.92 -14.95 3.58
CA ASP A 27 -1.94 -14.99 4.62
C ASP A 27 -3.36 -14.90 4.08
N THR A 28 -4.22 -15.74 4.65
CA THR A 28 -5.66 -15.80 4.36
C THR A 28 -6.51 -15.46 5.58
N GLY A 29 -5.89 -15.29 6.75
CA GLY A 29 -6.52 -14.86 8.00
C GLY A 29 -6.20 -13.40 8.34
N LYS A 30 -6.82 -12.89 9.41
CA LYS A 30 -6.64 -11.50 9.85
C LYS A 30 -5.24 -11.26 10.41
N VAL A 31 -4.53 -10.25 9.95
CA VAL A 31 -3.13 -10.03 10.34
C VAL A 31 -2.94 -8.63 10.91
N TRP A 32 -2.17 -8.55 12.00
CA TRP A 32 -1.55 -7.33 12.48
C TRP A 32 -0.04 -7.48 12.33
N ASP A 33 0.52 -6.68 11.43
CA ASP A 33 1.92 -6.72 11.05
C ASP A 33 2.67 -5.49 11.55
N GLY A 34 3.90 -5.71 12.02
CA GLY A 34 4.63 -4.73 12.82
C GLY A 34 5.58 -3.87 12.00
N GLN A 35 6.88 -4.15 12.10
CA GLN A 35 7.92 -3.33 11.48
C GLN A 35 8.95 -4.16 10.73
N HIS A 36 9.19 -3.82 9.46
CA HIS A 36 10.07 -4.55 8.57
C HIS A 36 10.89 -3.62 7.67
N GLU A 37 12.11 -4.04 7.34
CA GLU A 37 12.93 -3.27 6.39
C GLU A 37 12.49 -3.59 4.96
N ILE A 38 12.24 -4.87 4.68
CA ILE A 38 11.71 -5.36 3.41
C ILE A 38 10.54 -6.28 3.70
N PHE A 39 9.39 -5.95 3.15
CA PHE A 39 8.18 -6.75 3.27
C PHE A 39 7.53 -6.95 1.91
N ASN A 40 7.33 -8.21 1.51
CA ASN A 40 6.56 -8.55 0.31
C ASN A 40 5.54 -9.60 0.68
N SER A 41 4.25 -9.32 0.53
CA SER A 41 3.24 -10.27 0.98
C SER A 41 2.17 -10.52 -0.05
N LEU A 42 1.39 -11.57 0.20
CA LEU A 42 0.16 -11.83 -0.51
C LEU A 42 -0.94 -12.05 0.52
N HIS A 43 -1.90 -11.12 0.61
CA HIS A 43 -3.03 -11.27 1.51
C HIS A 43 -4.37 -11.27 0.77
N THR A 44 -5.27 -12.11 1.27
CA THR A 44 -6.62 -12.26 0.72
C THR A 44 -7.72 -11.89 1.71
N SER A 45 -7.35 -11.27 2.83
CA SER A 45 -8.28 -10.96 3.91
C SER A 45 -8.02 -9.59 4.54
N ILE A 46 -8.25 -9.41 5.84
CA ILE A 46 -8.11 -8.13 6.52
C ILE A 46 -6.72 -8.01 7.15
N VAL A 47 -6.02 -6.94 6.83
CA VAL A 47 -4.64 -6.72 7.31
C VAL A 47 -4.45 -5.31 7.82
N TRP A 48 -3.62 -5.18 8.84
CA TRP A 48 -3.07 -3.92 9.30
C TRP A 48 -1.55 -3.99 9.24
N TYR A 49 -0.95 -3.11 8.45
CA TYR A 49 0.50 -2.97 8.36
C TYR A 49 0.95 -1.75 9.15
N GLY A 50 2.04 -1.92 9.90
CA GLY A 50 2.64 -0.89 10.72
C GLY A 50 3.60 0.00 9.92
N ARG A 51 4.90 -0.15 10.18
CA ARG A 51 5.94 0.67 9.57
C ARG A 51 6.95 -0.20 8.85
N GLN A 52 6.96 -0.10 7.54
CA GLN A 52 7.97 -0.73 6.68
C GLN A 52 8.89 0.30 6.03
N GLU A 53 10.14 -0.06 5.71
CA GLU A 53 10.97 0.78 4.83
C GLU A 53 10.62 0.54 3.36
N ASN A 54 10.69 -0.71 2.92
CA ASN A 54 10.31 -1.14 1.57
C ASN A 54 9.17 -2.14 1.62
N PHE A 55 8.04 -1.80 1.03
CA PHE A 55 6.83 -2.60 1.09
C PHE A 55 6.23 -2.82 -0.30
N ASN A 56 6.05 -4.09 -0.69
CA ASN A 56 5.42 -4.47 -1.97
C ASN A 56 4.41 -5.60 -1.76
N PRO A 57 3.21 -5.31 -1.22
CA PRO A 57 2.16 -6.31 -1.09
C PRO A 57 1.42 -6.55 -2.39
N LEU A 58 0.76 -7.69 -2.43
CA LEU A 58 -0.30 -8.01 -3.37
C LEU A 58 -1.57 -8.32 -2.56
N ASP A 59 -2.50 -7.38 -2.49
CA ASP A 59 -3.67 -7.53 -1.63
C ASP A 59 -4.99 -7.56 -2.41
N THR A 60 -5.84 -8.51 -2.00
CA THR A 60 -7.17 -8.72 -2.57
C THR A 60 -8.30 -8.52 -1.57
N GLY A 61 -7.95 -8.16 -0.33
CA GLY A 61 -8.87 -8.02 0.80
C GLY A 61 -9.05 -6.58 1.28
N THR A 62 -9.03 -6.39 2.59
CA THR A 62 -9.14 -5.06 3.21
C THR A 62 -7.86 -4.72 3.93
N VAL A 63 -7.23 -3.61 3.57
CA VAL A 63 -5.92 -3.23 4.08
C VAL A 63 -6.01 -1.88 4.77
N TRP A 64 -5.38 -1.81 5.94
CA TRP A 64 -5.01 -0.55 6.57
C TRP A 64 -3.50 -0.47 6.63
N ASP A 65 -2.97 0.51 5.94
CA ASP A 65 -1.55 0.71 5.81
C ASP A 65 -1.07 1.97 6.53
N GLY A 66 0.11 1.84 7.13
CA GLY A 66 0.63 2.80 8.10
C GLY A 66 1.58 3.79 7.47
N ARG A 67 2.88 3.58 7.67
CA ARG A 67 3.92 4.50 7.20
C ARG A 67 5.06 3.77 6.52
N HIS A 68 5.37 4.16 5.29
CA HIS A 68 6.50 3.63 4.52
C HIS A 68 7.42 4.70 3.95
N GLU A 69 8.65 4.27 3.66
CA GLU A 69 9.57 5.07 2.86
C GLU A 69 9.30 4.79 1.38
N ASN A 70 9.27 3.52 0.99
CA ASN A 70 8.95 3.07 -0.35
C ASN A 70 7.79 2.06 -0.30
N PHE A 71 6.70 2.40 -0.97
CA PHE A 71 5.53 1.54 -1.05
C PHE A 71 5.11 1.33 -2.50
N ASN A 72 5.12 0.07 -2.96
CA ASN A 72 4.69 -0.31 -4.31
C ASN A 72 3.64 -1.44 -4.27
N PRO A 73 2.43 -1.14 -3.80
CA PRO A 73 1.35 -2.11 -3.73
C PRO A 73 0.72 -2.42 -5.08
N LEU A 74 0.20 -3.65 -5.17
CA LEU A 74 -0.76 -4.07 -6.19
C LEU A 74 -2.06 -4.50 -5.52
N ASP A 75 -3.08 -3.66 -5.62
CA ASP A 75 -4.31 -3.84 -4.86
C ASP A 75 -5.54 -4.02 -5.75
N THR A 76 -6.43 -4.91 -5.30
CA THR A 76 -7.72 -5.18 -5.94
C THR A 76 -8.89 -5.08 -4.96
N GLY A 77 -8.59 -4.69 -3.70
CA GLY A 77 -9.50 -4.72 -2.56
C GLY A 77 -9.91 -3.33 -2.08
N THR A 78 -10.04 -3.16 -0.76
CA THR A 78 -10.25 -1.83 -0.16
C THR A 78 -9.04 -1.46 0.67
N VAL A 79 -8.47 -0.29 0.42
CA VAL A 79 -7.21 0.15 1.04
C VAL A 79 -7.40 1.50 1.71
N TRP A 80 -6.98 1.59 2.96
CA TRP A 80 -6.75 2.86 3.65
C TRP A 80 -5.28 3.02 3.87
N ASP A 81 -4.72 3.96 3.12
CA ASP A 81 -3.30 4.18 3.06
C ASP A 81 -2.88 5.44 3.81
N GLY A 82 -1.80 5.33 4.57
CA GLY A 82 -1.36 6.33 5.51
C GLY A 82 -0.39 7.34 4.91
N ARG A 83 0.88 7.28 5.31
CA ARG A 83 1.91 8.28 4.93
C ARG A 83 3.13 7.62 4.30
N HIS A 84 3.49 8.06 3.09
CA HIS A 84 4.67 7.55 2.38
C HIS A 84 5.59 8.63 1.85
N GLU A 85 6.87 8.30 1.69
CA GLU A 85 7.81 9.18 0.99
C GLU A 85 7.71 8.94 -0.51
N ASN A 86 7.86 7.69 -0.95
CA ASN A 86 7.68 7.26 -2.33
C ASN A 86 6.57 6.23 -2.41
N PHE A 87 5.61 6.49 -3.28
CA PHE A 87 4.44 5.65 -3.46
C PHE A 87 4.14 5.43 -4.93
N ASN A 88 4.12 4.16 -5.34
CA ASN A 88 3.72 3.76 -6.68
C ASN A 88 2.67 2.65 -6.58
N LEU A 89 1.40 3.04 -6.61
CA LEU A 89 0.28 2.10 -6.52
C LEU A 89 -0.26 1.74 -7.89
N LEU A 90 -0.57 0.46 -8.05
CA LEU A 90 -1.48 -0.02 -9.07
C LEU A 90 -2.74 -0.53 -8.36
N ASP A 91 -3.84 0.19 -8.51
CA ASP A 91 -5.11 -0.19 -7.87
C ASP A 91 -6.25 -0.38 -8.86
N THR A 92 -7.06 -1.40 -8.58
CA THR A 92 -8.33 -1.66 -9.25
C THR A 92 -9.53 -1.69 -8.29
N GLY A 93 -9.32 -1.44 -6.99
CA GLY A 93 -10.27 -1.51 -5.90
C GLY A 93 -10.80 -0.15 -5.39
N ILE A 94 -10.89 0.06 -4.08
CA ILE A 94 -11.28 1.35 -3.49
C ILE A 94 -10.15 1.82 -2.58
N VAL A 95 -9.66 3.04 -2.81
CA VAL A 95 -8.47 3.53 -2.09
C VAL A 95 -8.72 4.88 -1.45
N TRP A 96 -8.27 5.01 -0.21
CA TRP A 96 -8.10 6.28 0.50
C TRP A 96 -6.63 6.48 0.81
N ASN A 97 -5.98 7.42 0.11
CA ASN A 97 -4.59 7.76 0.31
C ASN A 97 -4.44 8.98 1.22
N GLY A 98 -3.55 8.88 2.20
CA GLY A 98 -3.28 9.95 3.16
C GLY A 98 -2.32 11.00 2.60
N ARG A 99 -1.03 10.89 2.96
CA ARG A 99 -0.02 11.89 2.58
C ARG A 99 1.19 11.25 1.92
N HIS A 100 1.53 11.68 0.70
CA HIS A 100 2.72 11.20 0.01
C HIS A 100 3.62 12.35 -0.49
N GLU A 101 4.93 12.12 -0.53
CA GLU A 101 5.92 13.12 -0.98
C GLU A 101 6.29 12.98 -2.46
N ASN A 102 6.28 11.76 -2.98
CA ASN A 102 6.34 11.42 -4.39
C ASN A 102 5.28 10.36 -4.66
N PHE A 103 4.22 10.75 -5.37
CA PHE A 103 3.03 9.94 -5.53
C PHE A 103 2.82 9.65 -7.02
N ASN A 104 2.98 8.40 -7.45
CA ASN A 104 2.80 7.98 -8.84
C ASN A 104 1.81 6.81 -8.98
N PRO A 105 0.50 7.03 -8.75
CA PRO A 105 -0.46 5.96 -8.91
C PRO A 105 -0.90 5.75 -10.36
N LEU A 106 -1.44 4.55 -10.59
CA LEU A 106 -2.26 4.17 -11.72
C LEU A 106 -3.57 3.60 -11.17
N HIS A 107 -4.65 4.36 -11.32
CA HIS A 107 -5.97 3.98 -10.82
C HIS A 107 -6.94 3.64 -11.94
N THR A 108 -7.63 2.52 -11.79
CA THR A 108 -8.77 2.17 -12.66
C THR A 108 -10.11 2.18 -11.91
N SER A 109 -10.12 2.77 -10.72
CA SER A 109 -11.18 2.60 -9.72
C SER A 109 -11.42 3.85 -8.85
N THR A 110 -12.26 3.76 -7.81
CA THR A 110 -12.62 4.96 -7.02
C THR A 110 -11.55 5.29 -6.00
N VAL A 111 -11.08 6.54 -6.01
CA VAL A 111 -9.96 6.98 -5.17
C VAL A 111 -10.25 8.30 -4.47
N TRP A 112 -9.76 8.41 -3.23
CA TRP A 112 -9.67 9.65 -2.49
C TRP A 112 -8.22 9.90 -2.07
N ASP A 113 -7.65 10.98 -2.58
CA ASP A 113 -6.28 11.37 -2.29
C ASP A 113 -6.25 12.55 -1.32
N GLY A 114 -5.45 12.45 -0.27
CA GLY A 114 -5.26 13.50 0.72
C GLY A 114 -4.28 14.57 0.26
N ARG A 115 -3.08 14.60 0.85
CA ARG A 115 -2.06 15.62 0.55
C ARG A 115 -0.90 15.00 -0.19
N GLN A 116 -0.66 15.45 -1.42
CA GLN A 116 0.44 14.95 -2.25
C GLN A 116 1.43 16.05 -2.58
N GLU A 117 2.72 15.73 -2.47
CA GLU A 117 3.80 16.49 -3.09
C GLU A 117 4.28 15.67 -4.29
N ASN A 118 4.70 16.34 -5.38
CA ASN A 118 5.15 15.70 -6.63
C ASN A 118 4.20 14.61 -7.14
N PHE A 119 2.96 14.98 -7.41
CA PHE A 119 1.94 14.04 -7.87
C PHE A 119 1.99 13.83 -9.37
N LYS A 120 2.13 12.57 -9.80
CA LYS A 120 1.98 12.16 -11.20
C LYS A 120 0.96 11.06 -11.32
N THR A 121 -0.11 11.26 -12.06
CA THR A 121 -1.17 10.25 -12.16
C THR A 121 -1.54 9.93 -13.60
N LEU A 122 -1.99 8.69 -13.79
CA LEU A 122 -2.67 8.20 -14.97
C LEU A 122 -3.97 7.55 -14.49
N ASP A 123 -5.07 8.28 -14.61
CA ASP A 123 -6.36 7.82 -14.10
C ASP A 123 -7.30 7.49 -15.24
N ALA A 124 -7.97 6.35 -15.12
CA ALA A 124 -9.11 5.96 -15.96
C ALA A 124 -10.42 5.99 -15.16
N SER A 125 -10.45 6.71 -14.03
CA SER A 125 -11.41 6.48 -12.95
C SER A 125 -11.90 7.76 -12.27
N THR A 126 -12.72 7.61 -11.23
CA THR A 126 -13.20 8.74 -10.42
C THR A 126 -12.25 8.98 -9.26
N VAL A 127 -11.55 10.12 -9.30
CA VAL A 127 -10.59 10.53 -8.27
C VAL A 127 -11.07 11.80 -7.57
N TRP A 128 -11.05 11.77 -6.24
CA TRP A 128 -11.24 12.93 -5.39
C TRP A 128 -9.92 13.36 -4.78
N ASP A 129 -9.39 14.44 -5.35
CA ASP A 129 -8.11 15.02 -5.00
C ASP A 129 -8.23 16.07 -3.90
N GLY A 130 -7.38 15.94 -2.88
CA GLY A 130 -7.18 16.92 -1.84
C GLY A 130 -6.19 18.00 -2.26
N ARG A 131 -5.08 18.14 -1.53
CA ARG A 131 -4.08 19.20 -1.77
C ARG A 131 -2.87 18.63 -2.49
N HIS A 132 -2.58 19.17 -3.67
CA HIS A 132 -1.41 18.78 -4.44
C HIS A 132 -0.39 19.92 -4.60
N GLU A 133 0.89 19.59 -4.52
CA GLU A 133 2.00 20.42 -4.96
C GLU A 133 2.70 19.70 -6.13
N ASN A 134 3.07 20.43 -7.19
CA ASN A 134 3.71 19.88 -8.39
C ASN A 134 2.89 18.74 -9.05
N PHE A 135 1.65 19.05 -9.42
CA PHE A 135 0.70 18.12 -10.06
C PHE A 135 0.98 17.94 -11.56
N ASN A 136 1.01 16.70 -12.02
CA ASN A 136 1.07 16.35 -13.43
C ASN A 136 0.20 15.13 -13.73
N SER A 137 -0.96 15.33 -14.35
CA SER A 137 -1.88 14.24 -14.72
C SER A 137 -1.90 14.05 -16.23
N LEU A 138 -1.94 12.79 -16.65
CA LEU A 138 -2.27 12.39 -18.01
C LEU A 138 -3.64 11.71 -17.99
N ASP A 139 -4.68 12.43 -18.39
CA ASP A 139 -6.04 11.91 -18.44
C ASP A 139 -6.26 11.04 -19.69
N ALA A 140 -6.42 9.73 -19.51
CA ALA A 140 -6.64 8.78 -20.60
C ALA A 140 -8.10 8.76 -21.10
N SER A 141 -9.02 9.54 -20.50
CA SER A 141 -10.44 9.57 -20.88
C SER A 141 -10.74 10.31 -22.19
N THR A 142 -9.71 10.81 -22.90
CA THR A 142 -9.84 11.58 -24.15
C THR A 142 -9.43 10.85 -25.43
N VAL A 143 -9.48 9.51 -25.48
CA VAL A 143 -9.35 8.72 -26.72
C VAL A 143 -10.66 8.04 -27.11
#